data_AF-A0A923EIU0-F1
#
_entry.id   AF-A0A923EIU0-F1
#
_cell.length_a   1.000
_cell.length_b   1.000
_cell.length_c   1.000
_cell.angle_alpha   90.00
_cell.angle_beta   90.00
_cell.angle_gamma   90.00
#
_symmetry.space_group_name_H-M   'P 1'
#
loop_
_entity.id
_entity.type
_entity.pdbx_description
1 polymer ?
#
loop_
_entity_poly.entity_id
_entity_poly.type
_entity_poly.pdbx_seq_one_letter_code
_entity_poly.pdbx_strand_id
1 'polypeptide(L)'
;MDNKLIAKQMINFNKTAFDNSFSAMTMVYEQNEKMAETFLTQATWLPEEGRKAIKDWMSAYRTGCSDLKKLVDDNYAKVEAYFDKE
;
A
#
# COMPACT_ATOMS: atom_id res chain seq x y z
N MET A 1 -1.90 10.64 -32.75
CA MET A 1 -1.39 11.70 -31.85
C MET A 1 -2.37 11.95 -30.70
N ASP A 2 -3.65 12.25 -30.96
CA ASP A 2 -4.64 12.45 -29.88
C ASP A 2 -4.88 11.23 -28.98
N ASN A 3 -5.11 10.04 -29.54
CA ASN A 3 -5.39 8.85 -28.73
C ASN A 3 -4.25 8.49 -27.77
N LYS A 4 -2.99 8.77 -28.17
CA LYS A 4 -1.80 8.52 -27.33
C LYS A 4 -1.72 9.52 -26.19
N LEU A 5 -2.02 10.80 -26.46
CA LEU A 5 -2.08 11.84 -25.43
C LEU A 5 -3.19 11.56 -24.41
N ILE A 6 -4.39 11.18 -24.89
CA ILE A 6 -5.52 10.79 -24.05
C ILE A 6 -5.16 9.56 -23.19
N ALA A 7 -4.53 8.54 -23.78
CA ALA A 7 -4.07 7.36 -23.03
C ALA A 7 -3.06 7.74 -21.93
N LYS A 8 -2.05 8.55 -22.24
CA LYS A 8 -1.04 9.01 -21.26
C LYS A 8 -1.68 9.81 -20.12
N GLN A 9 -2.62 10.69 -20.42
CA GLN A 9 -3.37 11.46 -19.41
C GLN A 9 -4.21 10.54 -18.50
N MET A 10 -4.90 9.55 -19.08
CA MET A 10 -5.67 8.57 -18.30
C MET A 10 -4.78 7.74 -17.38
N ILE A 11 -3.63 7.27 -17.86
CA ILE A 11 -2.67 6.50 -17.06
C ILE A 11 -2.15 7.34 -15.89
N ASN A 12 -1.74 8.59 -16.14
CA ASN A 12 -1.29 9.49 -15.10
C ASN A 12 -2.38 9.77 -14.06
N PHE A 13 -3.62 9.99 -14.51
CA PHE A 13 -4.75 10.17 -13.59
C PHE A 13 -4.96 8.94 -12.70
N ASN A 14 -4.96 7.73 -13.28
CA ASN A 14 -5.11 6.49 -12.52
C ASN A 14 -3.96 6.29 -11.52
N LYS A 15 -2.72 6.61 -11.91
CA LYS A 15 -1.56 6.57 -11.00
C LYS A 15 -1.74 7.52 -9.82
N THR A 16 -2.08 8.78 -10.08
CA THR A 16 -2.32 9.78 -9.03
C THR A 16 -3.46 9.39 -8.10
N ALA A 17 -4.57 8.88 -8.66
CA ALA A 17 -5.69 8.38 -7.86
C ALA A 17 -5.25 7.24 -6.94
N PHE A 18 -4.51 6.26 -7.48
CA PHE A 18 -3.96 5.14 -6.72
C PHE A 18 -3.01 5.62 -5.62
N ASP A 19 -2.04 6.48 -5.94
CA ASP A 19 -1.05 7.00 -4.99
C ASP A 19 -1.73 7.70 -3.80
N ASN A 20 -2.73 8.54 -4.09
CA ASN A 20 -3.49 9.26 -3.06
C ASN A 20 -4.32 8.29 -2.20
N SER A 21 -5.04 7.35 -2.82
CA SER A 21 -5.83 6.35 -2.09
C SER A 21 -4.96 5.43 -1.24
N PHE A 22 -3.81 4.99 -1.75
CA PHE A 22 -2.87 4.15 -1.03
C PHE A 22 -2.27 4.89 0.17
N SER A 23 -1.90 6.17 -0.01
CA SER A 23 -1.39 7.02 1.08
C SER A 23 -2.45 7.20 2.18
N ALA A 24 -3.69 7.52 1.81
CA ALA A 24 -4.81 7.63 2.75
C ALA A 24 -5.04 6.33 3.53
N MET A 25 -5.05 5.19 2.83
CA MET A 25 -5.18 3.87 3.45
C MET A 25 -4.03 3.58 4.42
N THR A 26 -2.79 3.91 4.03
CA THR A 26 -1.60 3.69 4.85
C THR A 26 -1.67 4.48 6.16
N MET A 27 -2.08 5.75 6.12
CA MET A 27 -2.26 6.55 7.34
C MET A 27 -3.29 5.93 8.30
N VAL A 28 -4.44 5.50 7.79
CA VAL A 28 -5.49 4.85 8.60
C VAL A 28 -4.97 3.54 9.20
N TYR A 29 -4.24 2.75 8.41
CA TYR A 29 -3.62 1.51 8.85
C TYR A 29 -2.61 1.75 9.98
N GLU A 30 -1.69 2.71 9.83
CA GLU A 30 -0.68 3.03 10.85
C GLU A 30 -1.32 3.47 12.19
N GLN A 31 -2.42 4.22 12.10
CA GLN A 31 -3.17 4.62 13.29
C GLN A 31 -3.85 3.42 13.97
N ASN A 32 -4.47 2.53 13.19
CA ASN A 32 -5.09 1.31 13.70
C ASN A 32 -4.07 0.33 14.27
N GLU A 33 -2.88 0.21 13.68
CA GLU A 33 -1.82 -0.65 14.18
C GLU A 33 -1.35 -0.21 15.57
N LYS A 34 -1.15 1.11 15.79
CA LYS A 34 -0.82 1.65 17.13
C LYS A 34 -1.92 1.35 18.15
N MET A 35 -3.19 1.45 17.74
CA MET A 35 -4.32 1.10 18.60
C MET A 35 -4.33 -0.39 18.93
N ALA A 36 -4.07 -1.25 17.93
CA ALA A 36 -3.99 -2.70 18.11
C ALA A 36 -2.82 -3.08 19.03
N GLU A 37 -1.63 -2.50 18.87
CA GLU A 37 -0.49 -2.70 19.77
C GLU A 37 -0.82 -2.31 21.21
N THR A 38 -1.49 -1.18 21.40
CA THR A 38 -1.95 -0.71 22.72
C THR A 38 -2.93 -1.71 23.34
N PHE A 39 -3.92 -2.16 22.56
CA PHE A 39 -4.90 -3.15 23.00
C PHE A 39 -4.25 -4.48 23.37
N LEU A 40 -3.34 -4.99 22.53
CA LEU A 40 -2.61 -6.21 22.80
C LEU A 40 -1.82 -6.07 24.11
N THR A 41 -1.11 -4.96 24.33
CA THR A 41 -0.33 -4.71 25.55
C THR A 41 -1.19 -4.80 26.82
N GLN A 42 -2.44 -4.37 26.76
CA GLN A 42 -3.37 -4.44 27.88
C GLN A 42 -4.13 -5.77 28.01
N ALA A 43 -4.06 -6.64 26.98
CA ALA A 43 -4.73 -7.94 26.98
C ALA A 43 -3.99 -8.95 27.87
N THR A 44 -4.22 -8.88 29.18
CA THR A 44 -3.68 -9.83 30.19
C THR A 44 -4.18 -11.26 30.02
N TRP A 45 -5.29 -11.44 29.30
CA TRP A 45 -5.88 -12.75 28.98
C TRP A 45 -5.20 -13.45 27.80
N LEU A 46 -4.36 -12.76 27.02
CA LEU A 46 -3.74 -13.30 25.82
C LEU A 46 -2.34 -13.87 26.13
N PRO A 47 -2.09 -15.17 25.86
CA PRO A 47 -0.76 -15.76 26.00
C PRO A 47 0.27 -15.13 25.05
N GLU A 48 1.56 -15.23 25.41
CA GLU A 48 2.66 -14.64 24.62
C GLU A 48 2.71 -15.15 23.18
N GLU A 49 2.47 -16.44 22.97
CA GLU A 49 2.40 -17.06 21.63
C GLU A 49 1.34 -16.37 20.74
N GLY A 50 0.17 -16.10 21.31
CA GLY A 50 -0.93 -15.42 20.60
C GLY A 50 -0.60 -13.96 20.31
N ARG A 51 0.04 -13.27 21.26
CA ARG A 51 0.55 -11.90 21.06
C ARG A 51 1.58 -11.86 19.93
N LYS A 52 2.50 -12.82 19.89
CA LYS A 52 3.50 -12.95 18.83
C LYS A 52 2.84 -13.20 17.48
N ALA A 53 1.90 -14.14 17.39
CA ALA A 53 1.20 -14.45 16.15
C ALA A 53 0.48 -13.22 15.56
N ILE A 54 -0.17 -12.39 16.40
CA ILE A 54 -0.84 -11.18 15.93
C ILE A 54 0.18 -10.13 15.45
N LYS A 55 1.31 -9.95 16.16
CA LYS A 55 2.40 -9.05 15.72
C LYS A 55 2.99 -9.48 14.39
N ASP A 56 3.28 -10.77 14.24
CA ASP A 56 3.81 -11.33 13.00
C ASP A 56 2.83 -11.14 11.83
N TRP A 57 1.53 -11.34 12.08
CA TRP A 57 0.47 -11.08 11.09
C TRP A 57 0.39 -9.61 10.68
N MET A 58 0.41 -8.67 11.62
CA MET A 58 0.44 -7.23 11.32
C MET A 58 1.68 -6.86 10.49
N SER A 59 2.85 -7.38 10.86
CA SER A 59 4.08 -7.14 10.11
C SER A 59 4.00 -7.71 8.69
N ALA A 60 3.50 -8.93 8.51
CA ALA A 60 3.36 -9.55 7.20
C ALA A 60 2.38 -8.78 6.31
N TYR A 61 1.27 -8.30 6.89
CA TYR A 61 0.30 -7.46 6.19
C TYR A 61 0.94 -6.13 5.72
N ARG A 62 1.69 -5.45 6.59
CA ARG A 62 2.43 -4.23 6.23
C ARG A 62 3.40 -4.47 5.07
N THR A 63 4.17 -5.56 5.13
CA THR A 63 5.08 -5.94 4.04
C THR A 63 4.32 -6.18 2.74
N GLY A 64 3.23 -6.93 2.77
CA GLY A 64 2.40 -7.18 1.57
C GLY A 64 1.84 -5.90 0.95
N CYS A 65 1.39 -4.94 1.76
CA CYS A 65 0.95 -3.63 1.27
C CYS A 65 2.10 -2.84 0.61
N SER A 66 3.29 -2.85 1.21
CA SER A 66 4.49 -2.20 0.66
C SER A 66 4.91 -2.83 -0.67
N ASP A 67 4.90 -4.16 -0.76
CA ASP A 67 5.23 -4.89 -1.98
C ASP A 67 4.20 -4.62 -3.10
N LEU A 68 2.91 -4.54 -2.76
CA LEU A 68 1.86 -4.14 -3.70
C LEU A 68 2.12 -2.73 -4.25
N LYS A 69 2.43 -1.76 -3.39
CA LYS A 69 2.74 -0.39 -3.82
C LYS A 69 3.93 -0.37 -4.78
N LYS A 70 5.00 -1.07 -4.41
CA LYS A 70 6.20 -1.18 -5.25
C LYS A 70 5.89 -1.81 -6.61
N LEU A 71 5.12 -2.90 -6.63
CA LEU A 71 4.70 -3.55 -7.88
C LEU A 71 3.91 -2.59 -8.78
N VAL A 72 3.00 -1.81 -8.20
CA VAL A 72 2.21 -0.83 -8.94
C VAL A 72 3.10 0.28 -9.49
N ASP A 73 4.00 0.83 -8.68
CA ASP A 73 4.95 1.86 -9.09
C ASP A 73 5.85 1.39 -10.23
N ASP A 74 6.43 0.20 -10.10
CA ASP A 74 7.29 -0.41 -11.12
C ASP A 74 6.54 -0.61 -12.44
N ASN A 75 5.26 -0.98 -12.39
CA ASN A 75 4.44 -1.17 -13.58
C ASN A 75 4.05 0.15 -14.24
N TYR A 76 3.68 1.17 -13.47
CA TYR A 76 3.44 2.51 -14.03
C TYR A 76 4.70 3.08 -14.69
N ALA A 77 5.88 2.92 -14.06
CA ALA A 77 7.15 3.34 -14.63
C ALA A 77 7.46 2.65 -15.97
N LYS A 78 7.16 1.34 -16.10
CA LYS A 78 7.30 0.61 -17.37
C LYS A 78 6.37 1.14 -18.45
N VAL A 79 5.12 1.44 -18.07
CA VAL A 79 4.12 1.98 -19.00
C VAL A 79 4.54 3.39 -19.46
N GLU A 80 4.94 4.27 -18.55
CA GLU A 80 5.47 5.60 -18.89
C GLU A 80 6.67 5.50 -19.84
N ALA A 81 7.63 4.63 -19.54
CA ALA A 81 8.79 4.40 -20.39
C ALA A 81 8.44 3.84 -21.79
N TYR A 82 7.36 3.07 -21.93
CA TYR A 82 6.85 2.64 -23.23
C TYR A 82 6.32 3.83 -24.04
N PHE A 83 5.49 4.68 -23.42
CA PHE A 83 4.93 5.85 -24.09
C PHE A 83 5.95 6.94 -24.43
N ASP A 84 7.07 7.01 -23.71
CA ASP A 84 8.16 7.97 -23.93
C ASP A 84 9.19 7.50 -24.98
N LYS A 85 9.25 6.21 -25.30
CA LYS A 85 10.14 5.64 -26.34
C LYS A 85 9.54 5.66 -27.74
N GLU A 86 8.22 5.74 -27.85
CA GLU A 86 7.48 5.95 -29.09
C GLU A 86 7.15 7.43 -29.33
#